data_AF-A0A6G0W8I8-F1
#
_entry.id   AF-A0A6G0W8I8-F1
#
_cell.length_a   1.000
_cell.length_b   1.000
_cell.length_c   1.000
_cell.angle_alpha   90.00
_cell.angle_beta   90.00
_cell.angle_gamma   90.00
#
_symmetry.space_group_name_H-M   'P 1'
#
loop_
_entity.id
_entity.type
_entity.pdbx_description
1 polymer ?
#
loop_
_entity_poly.entity_id
_entity_poly.type
_entity_poly.pdbx_seq_one_letter_code
_entity_poly.pdbx_strand_id
1 'polypeptide(L)'
;ASIIGYRTKKIIYMGIRNKLCTVCQTAESSGKKASKHECFKNWDGTSTSMESDIIVDGFNQSLSTHNVIYDKLIGDDISTRRKCSSGTVVPCFLRKILKDKRLKLRCAVTKAIAYRKESNLQYNEKVALLKQDIMNSPYHVFGNHNGCASYFCNGPKENEVNLVPQMESCGLWVDILGARNIVAHHSSSLIYNVNNNMVEGFNSVIAKHVGGKRVNFSCRGSYNARCNTAATSFNYGPSFLSRIHKKVTKLYKKKKLFAGPDEDYGALELGCEIIDM
;
A
#
# COMPACT_ATOMS: atom_id res chain seq x y z
N ALA A 1 -5.00 -5.31 -5.81
CA ALA A 1 -4.65 -4.32 -4.79
C ALA A 1 -5.32 -3.00 -5.13
N SER A 2 -5.42 -2.08 -4.17
CA SER A 2 -5.93 -0.73 -4.42
C SER A 2 -5.19 0.28 -3.56
N ILE A 3 -5.15 1.51 -4.05
CA ILE A 3 -4.64 2.67 -3.32
C ILE A 3 -5.85 3.56 -3.00
N ILE A 4 -5.99 3.95 -1.73
CA ILE A 4 -7.12 4.72 -1.24
C ILE A 4 -6.61 6.00 -0.60
N GLY A 5 -7.22 7.12 -0.98
CA GLY A 5 -6.90 8.43 -0.42
C GLY A 5 -7.28 8.52 1.04
N TYR A 6 -6.34 8.83 1.92
CA TYR A 6 -6.61 8.89 3.36
C TYR A 6 -7.65 9.95 3.74
N ARG A 7 -7.66 11.12 3.10
CA ARG A 7 -8.62 12.19 3.41
C ARG A 7 -9.97 11.96 2.75
N THR A 8 -9.96 11.60 1.47
CA THR A 8 -11.18 11.43 0.67
C THR A 8 -11.91 10.12 0.95
N LYS A 9 -11.20 9.12 1.48
CA LYS A 9 -11.66 7.73 1.62
C LYS A 9 -12.10 7.11 0.29
N LYS A 10 -11.61 7.66 -0.83
CA LYS A 10 -11.92 7.22 -2.18
C LYS A 10 -10.76 6.43 -2.76
N ILE A 11 -11.09 5.43 -3.56
CA ILE A 11 -10.14 4.69 -4.38
C ILE A 11 -9.54 5.67 -5.38
N ILE A 12 -8.22 5.81 -5.32
CA ILE A 12 -7.42 6.61 -6.26
C ILE A 12 -6.72 5.72 -7.29
N TYR A 13 -6.58 4.43 -7.01
CA TYR A 13 -6.07 3.48 -7.97
C TYR A 13 -6.55 2.07 -7.63
N MET A 14 -6.87 1.27 -8.65
CA MET A 14 -7.16 -0.14 -8.51
C MET A 14 -6.61 -0.88 -9.73
N GLY A 15 -5.63 -1.76 -9.50
CA GLY A 15 -5.17 -2.67 -10.54
C GLY A 15 -5.83 -4.03 -10.41
N ILE A 16 -6.05 -4.66 -11.56
CA ILE A 16 -6.67 -5.97 -11.69
C ILE A 16 -5.67 -6.91 -12.34
N ARG A 17 -5.36 -8.02 -11.66
CA ARG A 17 -4.50 -9.09 -12.18
C ARG A 17 -5.29 -10.39 -12.23
N ASN A 18 -5.19 -11.09 -13.34
CA ASN A 18 -5.89 -12.33 -13.60
C ASN A 18 -4.95 -13.37 -14.22
N LYS A 19 -4.84 -14.53 -13.56
CA LYS A 19 -4.06 -15.69 -14.00
C LYS A 19 -4.82 -16.65 -14.89
N LEU A 20 -6.14 -16.59 -14.87
CA LEU A 20 -6.99 -17.62 -15.44
C LEU A 20 -7.79 -17.06 -16.60
N CYS A 21 -7.67 -17.74 -17.73
CA CYS A 21 -8.62 -17.65 -18.82
C CYS A 21 -9.05 -19.08 -19.13
N THR A 22 -10.35 -19.37 -18.97
CA THR A 22 -10.89 -20.72 -19.17
C THR A 22 -10.66 -21.21 -20.61
N VAL A 23 -10.82 -20.33 -21.60
CA VAL A 23 -10.59 -20.66 -23.02
C VAL A 23 -9.12 -21.07 -23.26
N CYS A 24 -8.17 -20.31 -22.72
CA CYS A 24 -6.75 -20.65 -22.81
C CYS A 24 -6.43 -21.96 -22.07
N GLN A 25 -6.91 -22.11 -20.84
CA GLN A 25 -6.61 -23.25 -19.99
C GLN A 25 -7.19 -24.56 -20.55
N THR A 26 -8.41 -24.53 -21.07
CA THR A 26 -9.04 -25.69 -21.71
C THR A 26 -8.28 -26.09 -22.98
N ALA A 27 -7.84 -25.11 -23.78
CA ALA A 27 -7.07 -25.37 -24.98
C ALA A 27 -5.71 -26.01 -24.66
N GLU A 28 -4.99 -25.46 -23.68
CA GLU A 28 -3.73 -25.99 -23.17
C GLU A 28 -3.88 -27.42 -22.62
N SER A 29 -4.89 -27.66 -21.78
CA SER A 29 -5.17 -29.01 -21.24
C SER A 29 -5.57 -30.02 -22.32
N SER A 30 -6.12 -29.56 -23.44
CA SER A 30 -6.49 -30.40 -24.58
C SER A 30 -5.38 -30.54 -25.62
N GLY A 31 -4.20 -29.91 -25.42
CA GLY A 31 -3.13 -29.85 -26.41
C GLY A 31 -3.52 -29.12 -27.71
N LYS A 32 -4.55 -28.28 -27.68
CA LYS A 32 -5.09 -27.56 -28.83
C LYS A 32 -4.76 -26.07 -28.74
N LYS A 33 -4.72 -25.41 -29.90
CA LYS A 33 -4.64 -23.94 -29.94
C LYS A 33 -5.96 -23.34 -29.44
N ALA A 34 -5.88 -22.32 -28.59
CA ALA A 34 -7.05 -21.61 -28.10
C ALA A 34 -7.84 -21.00 -29.26
N SER A 35 -9.17 -21.08 -29.20
CA SER A 35 -10.04 -20.39 -30.15
C SER A 35 -9.84 -18.87 -30.04
N LYS A 36 -10.11 -18.14 -31.12
CA LYS A 36 -10.02 -16.67 -31.12
C LYS A 36 -10.98 -16.11 -30.07
N HIS A 37 -10.42 -15.41 -29.09
CA HIS A 37 -11.17 -14.76 -28.02
C HIS A 37 -10.39 -13.57 -27.47
N GLU A 38 -11.10 -12.65 -26.82
CA GLU A 38 -10.49 -11.58 -26.05
C GLU A 38 -10.00 -12.14 -24.71
N CYS A 39 -8.68 -12.22 -24.55
CA CYS A 39 -8.07 -12.80 -23.38
C CYS A 39 -7.84 -11.75 -22.30
N PHE A 40 -8.41 -11.97 -21.12
CA PHE A 40 -8.22 -11.10 -19.95
C PHE A 40 -7.19 -11.67 -18.96
N LYS A 41 -6.41 -12.68 -19.37
CA LYS A 41 -5.26 -13.15 -18.60
C LYS A 41 -4.13 -12.14 -18.79
N ASN A 42 -3.67 -11.54 -17.70
CA ASN A 42 -2.65 -10.49 -17.71
C ASN A 42 -1.62 -10.68 -16.59
N TRP A 43 -1.52 -11.89 -16.04
CA TRP A 43 -0.58 -12.22 -14.98
C TRP A 43 -0.08 -13.65 -15.10
N ASP A 44 1.23 -13.80 -15.16
CA ASP A 44 1.91 -15.10 -15.22
C ASP A 44 2.74 -15.40 -13.96
N GLY A 45 2.97 -14.40 -13.10
CA GLY A 45 3.69 -14.54 -11.84
C GLY A 45 2.93 -15.31 -10.75
N THR A 46 3.51 -15.39 -9.54
CA THR A 46 2.83 -15.99 -8.38
C THR A 46 1.64 -15.12 -7.95
N SER A 47 0.63 -15.73 -7.32
CA SER A 47 -0.53 -14.94 -6.83
C SER A 47 -0.12 -13.98 -5.71
N THR A 48 0.93 -14.32 -4.95
CA THR A 48 1.47 -13.49 -3.87
C THR A 48 2.16 -12.22 -4.36
N SER A 49 2.69 -12.18 -5.59
CA SER A 49 3.33 -10.98 -6.15
C SER A 49 2.38 -10.05 -6.90
N MET A 50 1.12 -10.45 -7.12
CA MET A 50 0.12 -9.59 -7.76
C MET A 50 -0.09 -8.29 -6.98
N GLU A 51 -0.14 -8.36 -5.65
CA GLU A 51 -0.45 -7.20 -4.83
C GLU A 51 0.65 -6.14 -4.97
N SER A 52 1.90 -6.55 -4.79
CA SER A 52 3.07 -5.67 -4.96
C SER A 52 3.16 -5.10 -6.36
N ASP A 53 2.91 -5.91 -7.39
CA ASP A 53 2.96 -5.46 -8.78
C ASP A 53 1.90 -4.39 -9.08
N ILE A 54 0.68 -4.59 -8.60
CA ILE A 54 -0.40 -3.60 -8.73
C ILE A 54 -0.04 -2.29 -8.02
N ILE A 55 0.59 -2.36 -6.84
CA ILE A 55 0.98 -1.14 -6.12
C ILE A 55 2.09 -0.39 -6.86
N VAL A 56 3.08 -1.09 -7.40
CA VAL A 56 4.13 -0.48 -8.24
C VAL A 56 3.52 0.17 -9.48
N ASP A 57 2.63 -0.53 -10.16
CA ASP A 57 1.90 -0.02 -11.32
C ASP A 57 1.09 1.24 -10.98
N GLY A 58 0.39 1.23 -9.84
CA GLY A 58 -0.33 2.41 -9.33
C GLY A 58 0.58 3.59 -9.01
N PHE A 59 1.78 3.33 -8.50
CA PHE A 59 2.75 4.39 -8.25
C PHE A 59 3.34 4.96 -9.55
N ASN A 60 3.61 4.12 -10.54
CA ASN A 60 4.09 4.57 -11.85
C ASN A 60 3.05 5.45 -12.57
N GLN A 61 1.75 5.14 -12.41
CA GLN A 61 0.65 5.89 -13.02
C GLN A 61 0.25 7.15 -12.24
N SER A 62 0.79 7.37 -11.04
CA SER A 62 0.36 8.45 -10.16
C SER A 62 0.62 9.85 -10.70
N LEU A 63 1.70 10.03 -11.46
CA LEU A 63 2.03 11.32 -12.08
C LEU A 63 1.03 11.67 -13.16
N SER A 64 0.73 10.74 -14.07
CA SER A 64 -0.24 10.97 -15.15
C SER A 64 -1.67 11.09 -14.64
N THR A 65 -2.02 10.35 -13.58
CA THR A 65 -3.41 10.24 -13.11
C THR A 65 -3.75 11.30 -12.06
N HIS A 66 -2.80 11.67 -11.19
CA HIS A 66 -3.05 12.53 -10.04
C HIS A 66 -2.04 13.68 -9.91
N ASN A 67 -1.07 13.78 -10.81
CA ASN A 67 0.06 14.71 -10.71
C ASN A 67 0.81 14.60 -9.37
N VAL A 68 0.96 13.38 -8.86
CA VAL A 68 1.66 13.07 -7.61
C VAL A 68 3.01 12.44 -7.92
N ILE A 69 4.07 12.93 -7.28
CA ILE A 69 5.40 12.32 -7.31
C ILE A 69 5.69 11.74 -5.92
N TYR A 70 6.02 10.45 -5.88
CA TYR A 70 6.49 9.82 -4.64
C TYR A 70 7.98 10.04 -4.49
N ASP A 71 8.36 10.77 -3.44
CA ASP A 71 9.74 11.17 -3.18
C ASP A 71 10.60 10.04 -2.56
N LYS A 72 10.00 9.18 -1.73
CA LYS A 72 10.79 8.24 -0.90
C LYS A 72 10.11 6.89 -0.68
N LEU A 73 10.83 5.82 -1.04
CA LEU A 73 10.53 4.43 -0.69
C LEU A 73 11.51 3.97 0.40
N ILE A 74 11.02 3.25 1.42
CA ILE A 74 11.82 2.78 2.55
C ILE A 74 11.62 1.27 2.68
N GLY A 75 12.66 0.48 2.40
CA GLY A 75 12.56 -0.98 2.34
C GLY A 75 13.90 -1.68 2.56
N ASP A 76 14.58 -1.37 3.66
CA ASP A 76 15.94 -1.85 3.92
C ASP A 76 16.03 -2.64 5.24
N ASP A 77 16.73 -3.78 5.22
CA ASP A 77 16.96 -4.65 6.39
C ASP A 77 18.45 -4.65 6.79
N ILE A 78 18.79 -3.70 7.65
CA ILE A 78 20.12 -3.49 8.22
C ILE A 78 20.63 -4.73 8.97
N SER A 79 19.74 -5.55 9.56
CA SER A 79 20.15 -6.69 10.38
C SER A 79 20.83 -7.81 9.60
N THR A 80 20.64 -7.85 8.29
CA THR A 80 21.23 -8.87 7.40
C THR A 80 22.61 -8.48 6.86
N ARG A 81 22.96 -7.19 6.90
CA ARG A 81 24.20 -6.66 6.32
C ARG A 81 25.41 -7.08 7.14
N ARG A 82 26.49 -7.52 6.47
CA ARG A 82 27.76 -7.89 7.15
C ARG A 82 28.60 -6.67 7.52
N LYS A 83 28.46 -5.58 6.77
CA LYS A 83 29.16 -4.31 6.97
C LYS A 83 28.15 -3.19 7.18
N CYS A 84 28.50 -2.21 7.99
CA CYS A 84 27.73 -0.97 8.10
C CYS A 84 27.99 -0.07 6.88
N SER A 85 27.30 1.07 6.79
CA SER A 85 27.41 1.96 5.63
C SER A 85 28.82 2.54 5.42
N SER A 86 29.68 2.59 6.46
CA SER A 86 31.08 3.01 6.33
C SER A 86 32.04 1.87 5.92
N GLY A 87 31.53 0.65 5.70
CA GLY A 87 32.33 -0.51 5.28
C GLY A 87 32.95 -1.32 6.43
N THR A 88 32.80 -0.90 7.68
CA THR A 88 33.26 -1.63 8.86
C THR A 88 32.44 -2.91 9.07
N VAL A 89 33.10 -4.01 9.44
CA VAL A 89 32.42 -5.28 9.71
C VAL A 89 31.62 -5.18 11.01
N VAL A 90 30.34 -5.55 10.94
CA VAL A 90 29.46 -5.58 12.12
C VAL A 90 29.55 -6.96 12.78
N PRO A 91 29.89 -7.03 14.09
CA PRO A 91 29.93 -8.29 14.84
C PRO A 91 28.64 -9.11 14.71
N CYS A 92 28.78 -10.43 14.57
CA CYS A 92 27.65 -11.33 14.34
C CYS A 92 26.60 -11.27 15.47
N PHE A 93 27.05 -11.17 16.72
CA PHE A 93 26.15 -11.09 17.87
C PHE A 93 25.30 -9.80 17.86
N LEU A 94 25.85 -8.65 17.46
CA LEU A 94 25.09 -7.39 17.36
C LEU A 94 24.02 -7.46 16.27
N ARG A 95 24.32 -8.12 15.14
CA ARG A 95 23.33 -8.36 14.08
C ARG A 95 22.18 -9.25 14.56
N LYS A 96 22.50 -10.31 15.32
CA LYS A 96 21.49 -11.18 15.95
C LYS A 96 20.61 -10.38 16.93
N ILE A 97 21.21 -9.58 17.80
CA ILE A 97 20.47 -8.72 18.74
C ILE A 97 19.57 -7.72 18.01
N LEU A 98 20.05 -7.08 16.94
CA LEU A 98 19.24 -6.15 16.15
C LEU A 98 18.02 -6.88 15.53
N LYS A 99 18.24 -8.07 14.98
CA LYS A 99 17.16 -8.91 14.44
C LYS A 99 16.13 -9.27 15.51
N ASP A 100 16.59 -9.68 16.69
CA ASP A 100 15.73 -10.07 17.81
C ASP A 100 14.96 -8.86 18.39
N LYS A 101 15.58 -7.68 18.41
CA LYS A 101 14.98 -6.43 18.91
C LYS A 101 14.16 -5.65 17.87
N ARG A 102 14.11 -6.08 16.60
CA ARG A 102 13.33 -5.42 15.52
C ARG A 102 11.87 -5.19 15.90
N LEU A 103 11.21 -6.20 16.48
CA LEU A 103 9.83 -6.06 16.92
C LEU A 103 9.69 -5.08 18.09
N LYS A 104 10.69 -5.00 18.98
CA LYS A 104 10.71 -4.03 20.09
C LYS A 104 10.84 -2.59 19.58
N LEU A 105 11.70 -2.34 18.58
CA LEU A 105 11.80 -1.04 17.91
C LEU A 105 10.45 -0.60 17.32
N ARG A 106 9.77 -1.52 16.61
CA ARG A 106 8.42 -1.27 16.10
C ARG A 106 7.44 -0.97 17.24
N CYS A 107 7.39 -1.83 18.26
CA CYS A 107 6.49 -1.68 19.39
C CYS A 107 6.68 -0.36 20.14
N ALA A 108 7.92 0.09 20.32
CA ALA A 108 8.25 1.36 20.93
C ALA A 108 7.60 2.53 20.18
N VAL A 109 7.78 2.57 18.85
CA VAL A 109 7.17 3.60 17.99
C VAL A 109 5.65 3.51 17.99
N THR A 110 5.06 2.31 17.85
CA THR A 110 3.59 2.17 17.81
C THR A 110 2.92 2.54 19.13
N LYS A 111 3.57 2.24 20.27
CA LYS A 111 3.08 2.66 21.59
C LYS A 111 3.15 4.18 21.76
N ALA A 112 4.24 4.80 21.32
CA ALA A 112 4.35 6.26 21.31
C ALA A 112 3.26 6.91 20.45
N ILE A 113 3.00 6.37 19.24
CA ILE A 113 1.92 6.85 18.37
C ILE A 113 0.55 6.76 19.06
N ALA A 114 0.24 5.60 19.66
CA ALA A 114 -1.04 5.39 20.36
C ALA A 114 -1.23 6.42 21.48
N TYR A 115 -0.20 6.59 22.33
CA TYR A 115 -0.22 7.56 23.43
C TYR A 115 -0.39 9.02 22.96
N ARG A 116 0.41 9.45 21.98
CA ARG A 116 0.37 10.84 21.48
C ARG A 116 -0.92 11.15 20.72
N LYS A 117 -1.53 10.16 20.08
CA LYS A 117 -2.82 10.31 19.41
C LYS A 117 -3.93 10.68 20.41
N GLU A 118 -3.97 10.00 21.55
CA GLU A 118 -4.98 10.17 22.61
C GLU A 118 -4.72 11.39 23.53
N SER A 119 -3.49 11.92 23.52
CA SER A 119 -3.13 13.11 24.32
C SER A 119 -4.02 14.33 24.00
N ASN A 120 -4.39 15.14 24.99
CA ASN A 120 -5.17 16.36 24.78
C ASN A 120 -4.27 17.56 24.45
N LEU A 121 -3.56 17.47 23.32
CA LEU A 121 -2.60 18.49 22.84
C LEU A 121 -2.96 18.94 21.43
N GLN A 122 -2.45 20.09 21.02
CA GLN A 122 -2.59 20.52 19.63
C GLN A 122 -1.84 19.56 18.69
N TYR A 123 -2.31 19.46 17.45
CA TYR A 123 -1.73 18.54 16.46
C TYR A 123 -0.22 18.75 16.28
N ASN A 124 0.24 20.00 16.15
CA ASN A 124 1.65 20.31 15.98
C ASN A 124 2.51 19.87 17.18
N GLU A 125 1.98 20.04 18.40
CA GLU A 125 2.65 19.60 19.63
C GLU A 125 2.72 18.07 19.70
N LYS A 126 1.64 17.35 19.35
CA LYS A 126 1.64 15.89 19.24
C LYS A 126 2.73 15.38 18.31
N VAL A 127 2.88 16.03 17.15
CA VAL A 127 3.88 15.66 16.14
C VAL A 127 5.31 15.91 16.66
N ALA A 128 5.54 17.04 17.30
CA ALA A 128 6.85 17.38 17.87
C ALA A 128 7.26 16.39 18.97
N LEU A 129 6.34 16.06 19.88
CA LEU A 129 6.58 15.11 20.96
C LEU A 129 6.75 13.68 20.44
N LEU A 130 5.92 13.26 19.47
CA LEU A 130 6.08 11.95 18.82
C LEU A 130 7.46 11.83 18.13
N LYS A 131 7.93 12.91 17.49
CA LYS A 131 9.27 12.95 16.91
C LYS A 131 10.34 12.74 17.99
N GLN A 132 10.23 13.37 19.15
CA GLN A 132 11.15 13.14 20.27
C GLN A 132 11.12 11.68 20.76
N ASP A 133 9.93 11.09 20.91
CA ASP A 133 9.79 9.70 21.32
C ASP A 133 10.47 8.73 20.34
N ILE A 134 10.28 8.96 19.02
CA ILE A 134 10.93 8.16 17.96
C ILE A 134 12.45 8.35 18.00
N MET A 135 12.92 9.57 18.25
CA MET A 135 14.36 9.86 18.32
C MET A 135 15.04 9.13 19.49
N ASN A 136 14.33 8.95 20.60
CA ASN A 136 14.81 8.22 21.78
C ASN A 136 14.54 6.70 21.74
N SER A 137 13.60 6.24 20.92
CA SER A 137 13.18 4.82 20.85
C SER A 137 14.34 3.82 20.69
N PRO A 138 15.33 4.01 19.78
CA PRO A 138 16.48 3.11 19.70
C PRO A 138 17.31 3.08 20.98
N TYR A 139 17.56 4.23 21.62
CA TYR A 139 18.33 4.29 22.87
C TYR A 139 17.67 3.43 23.95
N HIS A 140 16.36 3.61 24.15
CA HIS A 140 15.58 2.78 25.08
C HIS A 140 15.70 1.29 24.77
N VAL A 141 15.51 0.90 23.51
CA VAL A 141 15.52 -0.51 23.10
C VAL A 141 16.90 -1.16 23.30
N PHE A 142 17.98 -0.40 23.16
CA PHE A 142 19.36 -0.87 23.30
C PHE A 142 19.99 -0.60 24.68
N GLY A 143 19.20 -0.17 25.66
CA GLY A 143 19.59 -0.13 27.07
C GLY A 143 20.10 1.23 27.57
N ASN A 144 19.97 2.30 26.79
CA ASN A 144 20.22 3.66 27.24
C ASN A 144 18.89 4.36 27.55
N HIS A 145 18.63 4.63 28.84
CA HIS A 145 17.35 5.16 29.31
C HIS A 145 17.38 6.65 29.70
N ASN A 146 18.49 7.35 29.47
CA ASN A 146 18.69 8.73 29.95
C ASN A 146 17.69 9.74 29.36
N GLY A 147 17.17 9.48 28.16
CA GLY A 147 16.21 10.35 27.46
C GLY A 147 14.76 9.84 27.47
N CYS A 148 14.46 8.81 28.26
CA CYS A 148 13.13 8.21 28.26
C CYS A 148 12.10 9.09 28.99
N ALA A 149 10.94 9.26 28.37
CA ALA A 149 9.79 9.87 29.03
C ALA A 149 9.20 8.90 30.09
N SER A 150 8.71 9.47 31.19
CA SER A 150 8.17 8.71 32.34
C SER A 150 6.98 7.82 31.99
N TYR A 151 6.13 8.24 31.05
CA TYR A 151 4.99 7.42 30.60
C TYR A 151 5.42 6.15 29.83
N PHE A 152 6.65 6.14 29.33
CA PHE A 152 7.13 5.12 28.39
C PHE A 152 8.11 4.12 29.03
N CYS A 153 8.86 4.55 30.04
CA CYS A 153 9.93 3.77 30.64
C CYS A 153 9.99 3.97 32.16
N ASN A 154 10.14 2.87 32.89
CA ASN A 154 10.31 2.85 34.35
C ASN A 154 11.79 2.71 34.77
N GLY A 155 12.73 3.01 33.86
CA GLY A 155 14.16 2.82 34.08
C GLY A 155 14.73 1.49 33.57
N PRO A 156 16.03 1.25 33.82
CA PRO A 156 16.74 0.05 33.36
C PRO A 156 16.23 -1.20 34.06
N LYS A 157 16.17 -2.31 33.32
CA LYS A 157 15.84 -3.61 33.91
C LYS A 157 17.03 -4.22 34.61
N GLU A 158 16.76 -5.13 35.55
CA GLU A 158 17.79 -5.91 36.22
C GLU A 158 18.66 -6.64 35.18
N ASN A 159 19.98 -6.46 35.27
CA ASN A 159 20.98 -7.00 34.33
C ASN A 159 20.89 -6.51 32.87
N GLU A 160 20.22 -5.37 32.61
CA GLU A 160 20.19 -4.79 31.27
C GLU A 160 21.52 -4.11 30.92
N VAL A 161 22.16 -4.58 29.84
CA VAL A 161 23.41 -4.00 29.33
C VAL A 161 23.08 -2.92 28.29
N ASN A 162 23.72 -1.75 28.44
CA ASN A 162 23.71 -0.71 27.44
C ASN A 162 24.62 -1.09 26.25
N LEU A 163 24.01 -1.41 25.12
CA LEU A 163 24.71 -1.85 23.90
C LEU A 163 25.08 -0.69 22.96
N VAL A 164 24.59 0.53 23.24
CA VAL A 164 24.81 1.70 22.37
C VAL A 164 26.31 1.94 22.10
N PRO A 165 27.21 1.96 23.10
CA PRO A 165 28.63 2.21 22.85
C PRO A 165 29.29 1.15 21.95
N GLN A 166 28.90 -0.13 22.09
CA GLN A 166 29.41 -1.20 21.24
C GLN A 166 28.92 -1.04 19.80
N MET A 167 27.67 -0.64 19.61
CA MET A 167 27.10 -0.39 18.28
C MET A 167 27.70 0.85 17.62
N GLU A 168 28.08 1.87 18.39
CA GLU A 168 28.79 3.05 17.90
C GLU A 168 30.19 2.68 17.40
N SER A 169 30.93 1.87 18.17
CA SER A 169 32.29 1.46 17.81
C SER A 169 32.41 0.71 16.47
N CYS A 170 31.36 0.00 16.04
CA CYS A 170 31.33 -0.72 14.77
C CYS A 170 30.55 0.00 13.66
N GLY A 171 30.06 1.22 13.91
CA GLY A 171 29.29 2.02 12.94
C GLY A 171 27.84 1.57 12.71
N LEU A 172 27.39 0.47 13.33
CA LEU A 172 26.00 -0.01 13.24
C LEU A 172 25.01 1.02 13.78
N TRP A 173 25.41 1.79 14.80
CA TRP A 173 24.54 2.80 15.39
C TRP A 173 24.14 3.87 14.38
N VAL A 174 25.07 4.31 13.53
CA VAL A 174 24.81 5.31 12.49
C VAL A 174 23.73 4.84 11.51
N ASP A 175 23.77 3.58 11.10
CA ASP A 175 22.77 2.99 10.21
C ASP A 175 21.38 2.95 10.88
N ILE A 176 21.32 2.55 12.16
CA ILE A 176 20.09 2.56 12.96
C ILE A 176 19.54 4.00 13.08
N LEU A 177 20.40 4.98 13.36
CA LEU A 177 20.01 6.38 13.45
C LEU A 177 19.52 6.92 12.10
N GLY A 178 20.11 6.48 10.98
CA GLY A 178 19.67 6.80 9.63
C GLY A 178 18.23 6.32 9.38
N ALA A 179 17.95 5.05 9.65
CA ALA A 179 16.59 4.50 9.54
C ALA A 179 15.60 5.20 10.48
N ARG A 180 16.01 5.45 11.74
CA ARG A 180 15.22 6.21 12.72
C ARG A 180 14.87 7.61 12.22
N ASN A 181 15.83 8.34 11.65
CA ASN A 181 15.63 9.71 11.17
C ASN A 181 14.55 9.77 10.08
N ILE A 182 14.52 8.77 9.20
CA ILE A 182 13.48 8.65 8.19
C ILE A 182 12.11 8.49 8.86
N VAL A 183 11.97 7.58 9.83
CA VAL A 183 10.71 7.40 10.56
C VAL A 183 10.30 8.68 11.30
N ALA A 184 11.24 9.34 11.97
CA ALA A 184 11.00 10.57 12.73
C ALA A 184 10.65 11.78 11.84
N HIS A 185 11.13 11.80 10.59
CA HIS A 185 10.75 12.80 9.60
C HIS A 185 9.26 12.71 9.24
N HIS A 186 8.71 11.49 9.21
CA HIS A 186 7.31 11.24 8.88
C HIS A 186 6.35 11.25 10.07
N SER A 187 6.76 11.77 11.24
CA SER A 187 5.92 11.83 12.45
C SER A 187 4.54 12.49 12.23
N SER A 188 4.46 13.51 11.37
CA SER A 188 3.20 14.17 11.01
C SER A 188 2.22 13.21 10.32
N SER A 189 2.72 12.29 9.50
CA SER A 189 1.90 11.25 8.88
C SER A 189 1.61 10.10 9.84
N LEU A 190 2.59 9.73 10.68
CA LEU A 190 2.47 8.60 11.60
C LEU A 190 1.41 8.83 12.69
N ILE A 191 1.19 10.07 13.11
CA ILE A 191 0.19 10.41 14.13
C ILE A 191 -1.25 10.06 13.70
N TYR A 192 -1.52 10.02 12.39
CA TYR A 192 -2.82 9.58 11.88
C TYR A 192 -3.07 8.10 12.17
N ASN A 193 -2.00 7.31 12.37
CA ASN A 193 -2.04 5.88 12.71
C ASN A 193 -2.95 5.07 11.78
N VAL A 194 -2.68 5.18 10.48
CA VAL A 194 -3.50 4.58 9.42
C VAL A 194 -3.10 3.13 9.16
N ASN A 195 -4.09 2.28 8.88
CA ASN A 195 -3.88 0.88 8.52
C ASN A 195 -4.60 0.54 7.19
N ASN A 196 -4.44 -0.70 6.75
CA ASN A 196 -5.02 -1.23 5.52
C ASN A 196 -6.51 -1.62 5.65
N ASN A 197 -7.16 -1.40 6.80
CA ASN A 197 -8.56 -1.81 7.04
C ASN A 197 -9.52 -1.32 5.96
N MET A 198 -9.31 -0.11 5.43
CA MET A 198 -10.16 0.42 4.38
C MET A 198 -10.00 -0.32 3.04
N VAL A 199 -8.77 -0.75 2.73
CA VAL A 199 -8.48 -1.57 1.54
C VAL A 199 -9.10 -2.96 1.71
N GLU A 200 -9.01 -3.56 2.91
CA GLU A 200 -9.67 -4.84 3.23
C GLU A 200 -11.20 -4.75 3.13
N GLY A 201 -11.78 -3.63 3.62
CA GLY A 201 -13.19 -3.31 3.45
C GLY A 201 -13.58 -3.20 1.97
N PHE A 202 -12.77 -2.53 1.16
CA PHE A 202 -13.00 -2.46 -0.29
C PHE A 202 -12.88 -3.82 -0.98
N ASN A 203 -11.91 -4.65 -0.62
CA ASN A 203 -11.78 -6.02 -1.14
C ASN A 203 -13.05 -6.84 -0.84
N SER A 204 -13.69 -6.62 0.31
CA SER A 204 -14.98 -7.23 0.64
C SER A 204 -16.12 -6.73 -0.27
N VAL A 205 -16.10 -5.46 -0.68
CA VAL A 205 -17.05 -4.91 -1.67
C VAL A 205 -16.82 -5.51 -3.06
N ILE A 206 -15.57 -5.69 -3.49
CA ILE A 206 -15.24 -6.41 -4.72
C ILE A 206 -15.80 -7.82 -4.66
N ALA A 207 -15.57 -8.56 -3.56
CA ALA A 207 -16.05 -9.93 -3.42
C ALA A 207 -17.57 -10.04 -3.58
N LYS A 208 -18.33 -9.06 -3.05
CA LYS A 208 -19.80 -8.96 -3.24
C LYS A 208 -20.18 -8.78 -4.71
N HIS A 209 -19.54 -7.86 -5.43
CA HIS A 209 -19.84 -7.58 -6.85
C HIS A 209 -19.41 -8.73 -7.78
N VAL A 210 -18.31 -9.40 -7.46
CA VAL A 210 -17.86 -10.60 -8.18
C VAL A 210 -18.79 -11.78 -7.89
N GLY A 211 -19.50 -11.77 -6.75
CA GLY A 211 -20.39 -12.83 -6.30
C GLY A 211 -19.64 -14.01 -5.70
N GLY A 212 -18.52 -13.75 -5.02
CA GLY A 212 -17.66 -14.79 -4.43
C GLY A 212 -17.00 -15.74 -5.44
N LYS A 213 -17.13 -15.47 -6.76
CA LYS A 213 -16.57 -16.32 -7.82
C LYS A 213 -15.05 -16.26 -7.76
N ARG A 214 -14.43 -17.37 -7.32
CA ARG A 214 -12.96 -17.55 -7.27
C ARG A 214 -12.34 -17.71 -8.66
N VAL A 215 -13.10 -18.23 -9.62
CA VAL A 215 -12.68 -18.44 -11.00
C VAL A 215 -13.53 -17.55 -11.89
N ASN A 216 -12.88 -16.74 -12.73
CA ASN A 216 -13.58 -15.95 -13.73
C ASN A 216 -14.04 -16.87 -14.87
N PHE A 217 -15.25 -17.42 -14.74
CA PHE A 217 -15.92 -18.17 -15.82
C PHE A 217 -16.51 -17.27 -16.89
N SER A 218 -16.50 -15.96 -16.68
CA SER A 218 -17.21 -15.03 -17.53
C SER A 218 -16.25 -14.38 -18.52
N CYS A 219 -16.50 -14.70 -19.79
CA CYS A 219 -15.81 -14.13 -20.95
C CYS A 219 -16.13 -12.64 -21.10
N ARG A 220 -15.38 -11.92 -21.95
CA ARG A 220 -15.64 -10.52 -22.32
C ARG A 220 -15.48 -9.50 -21.19
N GLY A 221 -14.49 -9.66 -20.32
CA GLY A 221 -14.07 -8.61 -19.39
C GLY A 221 -15.03 -8.34 -18.23
N SER A 222 -16.01 -9.21 -18.03
CA SER A 222 -17.02 -9.10 -16.97
C SER A 222 -16.41 -8.98 -15.57
N TYR A 223 -15.29 -9.66 -15.29
CA TYR A 223 -14.60 -9.57 -14.00
C TYR A 223 -14.09 -8.15 -13.79
N ASN A 224 -13.40 -7.59 -14.78
CA ASN A 224 -12.92 -6.20 -14.74
C ASN A 224 -14.08 -5.22 -14.59
N ALA A 225 -15.18 -5.42 -15.34
CA ALA A 225 -16.38 -4.62 -15.24
C ALA A 225 -17.00 -4.66 -13.83
N ARG A 226 -17.04 -5.82 -13.18
CA ARG A 226 -17.53 -5.97 -11.79
C ARG A 226 -16.61 -5.29 -10.79
N CYS A 227 -15.30 -5.43 -10.93
CA CYS A 227 -14.33 -4.72 -10.09
C CYS A 227 -14.45 -3.19 -10.24
N ASN A 228 -14.59 -2.68 -11.47
CA ASN A 228 -14.79 -1.27 -11.75
C ASN A 228 -16.13 -0.75 -11.20
N THR A 229 -17.18 -1.57 -11.29
CA THR A 229 -18.49 -1.27 -10.68
C THR A 229 -18.37 -1.20 -9.16
N ALA A 230 -17.64 -2.14 -8.54
CA ALA A 230 -17.37 -2.13 -7.10
C ALA A 230 -16.61 -0.86 -6.68
N ALA A 231 -15.60 -0.44 -7.44
CA ALA A 231 -14.86 0.79 -7.18
C ALA A 231 -15.77 2.04 -7.24
N THR A 232 -16.65 2.09 -8.26
CA THR A 232 -17.62 3.17 -8.43
C THR A 232 -18.64 3.20 -7.28
N SER A 233 -19.14 2.03 -6.88
CA SER A 233 -20.05 1.88 -5.74
C SER A 233 -19.40 2.34 -4.44
N PHE A 234 -18.15 1.95 -4.20
CA PHE A 234 -17.38 2.34 -3.02
C PHE A 234 -17.17 3.86 -2.95
N ASN A 235 -16.80 4.49 -4.06
CA ASN A 235 -16.50 5.93 -4.11
C ASN A 235 -17.74 6.83 -3.99
N TYR A 236 -18.91 6.37 -4.45
CA TYR A 236 -20.12 7.20 -4.56
C TYR A 236 -21.29 6.75 -3.67
N GLY A 237 -21.13 5.65 -2.95
CA GLY A 237 -22.16 5.09 -2.08
C GLY A 237 -23.49 4.89 -2.81
N PRO A 238 -24.64 5.16 -2.19
CA PRO A 238 -25.97 4.96 -2.80
C PRO A 238 -26.20 5.71 -4.11
N SER A 239 -25.47 6.81 -4.35
CA SER A 239 -25.63 7.64 -5.55
C SER A 239 -24.97 7.05 -6.80
N PHE A 240 -24.22 5.94 -6.69
CA PHE A 240 -23.40 5.42 -7.77
C PHE A 240 -24.22 5.07 -9.02
N LEU A 241 -25.39 4.43 -8.88
CA LEU A 241 -26.27 4.09 -10.01
C LEU A 241 -26.75 5.34 -10.75
N SER A 242 -27.18 6.37 -10.01
CA SER A 242 -27.63 7.64 -10.61
C SER A 242 -26.49 8.31 -11.37
N ARG A 243 -25.27 8.28 -10.84
CA ARG A 243 -24.08 8.86 -11.50
C ARG A 243 -23.70 8.09 -12.76
N ILE A 244 -23.68 6.75 -12.71
CA ILE A 244 -23.46 5.89 -13.87
C ILE A 244 -24.50 6.20 -14.94
N HIS A 245 -25.79 6.18 -14.57
CA HIS A 245 -26.89 6.47 -15.49
C HIS A 245 -26.72 7.84 -16.15
N LYS A 246 -26.52 8.91 -15.38
CA LYS A 246 -26.29 10.26 -15.90
C LYS A 246 -25.11 10.32 -16.89
N LYS A 247 -24.01 9.61 -16.61
CA LYS A 247 -22.83 9.59 -17.50
C LYS A 247 -23.13 8.81 -18.78
N VAL A 248 -23.75 7.63 -18.67
CA VAL A 248 -24.15 6.80 -19.83
C VAL A 248 -25.13 7.56 -20.72
N THR A 249 -26.16 8.20 -20.15
CA THR A 249 -27.11 9.01 -20.94
C THR A 249 -26.44 10.20 -21.62
N LYS A 250 -25.49 10.88 -20.95
CA LYS A 250 -24.72 11.97 -21.57
C LYS A 250 -23.83 11.47 -22.72
N LEU A 251 -23.18 10.32 -22.55
CA LEU A 251 -22.36 9.69 -23.60
C LEU A 251 -23.22 9.29 -24.80
N TYR A 252 -24.39 8.70 -24.56
CA TYR A 252 -25.32 8.34 -25.61
C TYR A 252 -25.80 9.58 -26.40
N LYS A 253 -26.16 10.66 -25.70
CA LYS A 253 -26.50 11.95 -26.33
C LYS A 253 -25.33 12.51 -27.14
N LYS A 254 -24.11 12.46 -26.61
CA LYS A 254 -22.90 12.90 -27.31
C LYS A 254 -22.68 12.07 -28.59
N LYS A 255 -22.76 10.74 -28.52
CA LYS A 255 -22.68 9.86 -29.70
C LYS A 255 -23.75 10.17 -30.75
N LYS A 256 -25.00 10.41 -30.34
CA LYS A 256 -26.09 10.83 -31.25
C LYS A 256 -25.89 12.21 -31.89
N LEU A 257 -25.10 13.08 -31.28
CA LEU A 257 -24.74 14.38 -31.87
C LEU A 257 -23.61 14.26 -32.91
N PHE A 258 -22.80 13.20 -32.85
CA PHE A 258 -21.69 12.96 -33.78
C PHE A 258 -22.01 11.91 -34.85
N ALA A 259 -22.95 11.01 -34.58
CA ALA A 259 -23.57 10.16 -35.59
C ALA A 259 -24.72 10.95 -36.21
N GLY A 260 -24.50 11.48 -37.41
CA GLY A 260 -25.59 11.98 -38.27
C GLY A 260 -26.63 10.88 -38.55
N PRO A 261 -27.78 11.24 -39.14
CA PRO A 261 -28.77 10.24 -39.51
C PRO A 261 -28.15 9.34 -40.58
N ASP A 262 -28.35 8.03 -40.38
CA ASP A 262 -28.02 6.93 -41.29
C ASP A 262 -26.72 6.17 -40.98
N GLU A 263 -26.85 4.84 -41.11
CA GLU A 263 -25.86 3.76 -40.95
C GLU A 263 -25.81 3.05 -39.57
N ASP A 264 -26.80 2.18 -39.41
CA ASP A 264 -26.70 0.71 -39.34
C ASP A 264 -25.72 0.00 -38.37
N TYR A 265 -26.17 -1.16 -37.92
CA TYR A 265 -25.58 -2.03 -36.90
C TYR A 265 -24.12 -2.43 -37.20
N GLY A 266 -23.16 -1.82 -36.51
CA GLY A 266 -21.74 -2.22 -36.58
C GLY A 266 -20.99 -1.98 -35.28
N ALA A 267 -20.28 -2.99 -34.80
CA ALA A 267 -19.52 -2.98 -33.54
C ALA A 267 -18.58 -1.77 -33.41
N LEU A 268 -18.78 -0.96 -32.38
CA LEU A 268 -17.83 0.09 -31.99
C LEU A 268 -16.87 -0.48 -30.93
N GLU A 269 -15.64 -0.77 -31.35
CA GLU A 269 -14.48 -0.83 -30.46
C GLU A 269 -14.44 0.49 -29.67
N LEU A 270 -14.74 0.40 -28.38
CA LEU A 270 -14.58 1.51 -27.46
C LEU A 270 -13.12 1.53 -27.03
N GLY A 271 -12.33 2.35 -27.72
CA GLY A 271 -11.07 2.86 -27.20
C GLY A 271 -11.30 3.37 -25.79
N CYS A 272 -10.59 2.76 -24.84
CA CYS A 272 -10.67 3.06 -23.43
C CYS A 272 -9.94 4.40 -23.20
N GLU A 273 -10.63 5.52 -23.42
CA GLU A 273 -10.21 6.78 -22.83
C GLU A 273 -10.49 6.69 -21.32
N ILE A 274 -9.39 6.44 -20.60
CA ILE A 274 -9.29 6.54 -19.15
C ILE A 274 -9.85 7.91 -18.76
N ILE A 275 -10.95 7.87 -18.00
CA ILE A 275 -11.59 9.07 -17.47
C ILE A 275 -10.68 9.62 -16.38
N ASP A 276 -10.19 10.84 -16.59
CA ASP A 276 -9.55 11.70 -15.58
C ASP A 276 -10.31 11.64 -14.24
N MET A 277 -9.54 11.38 -13.18
CA MET A 277 -9.96 11.49 -11.77
C MET A 277 -9.72 12.88 -11.22
#